data_AF-A0A6A0ALJ7-F1
#
_entry.id   AF-A0A6A0ALJ7-F1
#
_cell.length_a   1.000
_cell.length_b   1.000
_cell.length_c   1.000
_cell.angle_alpha   90.00
_cell.angle_beta   90.00
_cell.angle_gamma   90.00
#
_symmetry.space_group_name_H-M   'P 1'
#
loop_
_entity.id
_entity.type
_entity.pdbx_description
1 polymer ?
#
loop_
_entity_poly.entity_id
_entity_poly.type
_entity_poly.pdbx_seq_one_letter_code
_entity_poly.pdbx_strand_id
1 'polypeptide(L)'
;MTVTPAPQYADHDELQFILNGKSVPLDPNLATTSLAEYIRSQTHVKSVKISCGSGGCGACTVLLQQHDPATGRLLTRSVNACLTPAFMAVGAQVTSAEGLASDSQGQPVVA
;
A
#
# COMPACT_ATOMS: atom_id res chain seq x y z
N MET A 1 -15.26 -17.55 -29.71
CA MET A 1 -14.35 -17.20 -28.60
C MET A 1 -15.05 -16.16 -27.75
N THR A 2 -15.82 -16.60 -26.77
CA THR A 2 -16.54 -15.71 -25.85
C THR A 2 -15.53 -15.21 -24.82
N VAL A 3 -15.27 -13.90 -24.83
CA VAL A 3 -14.52 -13.23 -23.77
C VAL A 3 -15.38 -13.32 -22.52
N THR A 4 -14.92 -14.04 -21.50
CA THR A 4 -15.53 -14.03 -20.16
C THR A 4 -15.40 -12.61 -19.62
N PRO A 5 -16.51 -11.94 -19.21
CA PRO A 5 -16.41 -10.64 -18.56
C PRO A 5 -15.61 -10.79 -17.26
N ALA A 6 -14.72 -9.81 -17.00
CA ALA A 6 -14.00 -9.70 -15.75
C ALA A 6 -15.00 -9.73 -14.56
N PRO A 7 -14.62 -10.33 -13.41
CA PRO A 7 -15.54 -10.46 -12.28
C PRO A 7 -16.06 -9.09 -11.85
N GLN A 8 -17.39 -8.96 -11.83
CA GLN A 8 -18.08 -7.75 -11.39
C GLN A 8 -18.02 -7.70 -9.86
N TYR A 9 -17.14 -6.85 -9.32
CA TYR A 9 -17.03 -6.55 -7.89
C TYR A 9 -18.28 -5.75 -7.49
N ALA A 10 -19.22 -6.41 -6.82
CA ALA A 10 -20.45 -5.79 -6.36
C ALA A 10 -20.22 -5.10 -5.01
N ASP A 11 -20.78 -3.89 -4.93
CA ASP A 11 -20.95 -3.00 -3.77
C ASP A 11 -19.76 -2.07 -3.43
N HIS A 12 -20.03 -0.76 -3.41
CA HIS A 12 -19.06 0.34 -3.28
C HIS A 12 -18.45 0.43 -1.87
N ASP A 13 -17.67 -0.57 -1.46
CA ASP A 13 -16.52 -0.27 -0.60
C ASP A 13 -15.44 0.32 -1.51
N GLU A 14 -15.26 1.64 -1.42
CA GLU A 14 -14.34 2.41 -2.25
C GLU A 14 -12.99 1.67 -2.35
N LEU A 15 -12.58 1.27 -3.56
CA LEU A 15 -11.31 0.60 -3.82
C LEU A 15 -10.19 1.55 -3.40
N GLN A 16 -9.76 1.47 -2.15
CA GLN A 16 -8.83 2.42 -1.58
C GLN A 16 -8.02 1.81 -0.45
N PHE A 17 -6.92 2.46 -0.13
CA PHE A 17 -6.12 2.20 1.05
C PHE A 17 -5.80 3.52 1.75
N ILE A 18 -5.40 3.47 3.01
CA ILE A 18 -4.98 4.67 3.73
C ILE A 18 -3.45 4.75 3.67
N LEU A 19 -2.90 5.87 3.21
CA LEU A 19 -1.47 6.17 3.22
C LEU A 19 -1.19 7.32 4.19
N ASN A 20 -0.44 7.05 5.27
CA ASN A 20 -0.07 8.06 6.26
C ASN A 20 -1.30 8.87 6.76
N GLY A 21 -2.41 8.17 7.04
CA GLY A 21 -3.68 8.77 7.47
C GLY A 21 -4.54 9.41 6.38
N LYS A 22 -4.12 9.39 5.10
CA LYS A 22 -4.91 9.94 3.97
C LYS A 22 -5.44 8.83 3.08
N SER A 23 -6.71 8.94 2.66
CA SER A 23 -7.27 7.98 1.73
C SER A 23 -6.66 8.11 0.33
N VAL A 24 -6.34 6.98 -0.27
CA VAL A 24 -5.78 6.87 -1.62
C VAL A 24 -6.65 5.91 -2.43
N PRO A 25 -7.45 6.41 -3.39
CA PRO A 25 -8.23 5.55 -4.26
C PRO A 25 -7.30 4.74 -5.17
N LEU A 26 -7.72 3.52 -5.51
CA LEU A 26 -7.08 2.58 -6.42
C LEU A 26 -7.80 2.61 -7.77
N ASP A 27 -7.05 2.83 -8.84
CA ASP A 27 -7.55 2.72 -10.20
C ASP A 27 -7.61 1.23 -10.63
N PRO A 28 -8.79 0.64 -10.89
CA PRO A 28 -8.93 -0.74 -11.37
C PRO A 28 -8.12 -1.04 -12.64
N ASN A 29 -7.79 -0.03 -13.44
CA ASN A 29 -6.97 -0.21 -14.64
C ASN A 29 -5.48 -0.44 -14.33
N LEU A 30 -5.04 -0.20 -13.09
CA LEU A 30 -3.65 -0.34 -12.64
C LEU A 30 -3.42 -1.63 -11.82
N ALA A 31 -4.17 -2.70 -12.14
CA ALA A 31 -4.14 -3.98 -11.44
C ALA A 31 -2.75 -4.62 -11.27
N THR A 32 -1.85 -4.38 -12.23
CA THR A 32 -0.51 -4.95 -12.26
C THR A 32 0.55 -4.05 -11.62
N THR A 33 0.19 -2.83 -11.22
CA THR A 33 1.13 -1.85 -10.66
C THR A 33 1.52 -2.24 -9.24
N SER A 34 2.82 -2.16 -8.95
CA SER A 34 3.31 -2.35 -7.59
C SER A 34 2.86 -1.21 -6.67
N LEU A 35 2.74 -1.47 -5.38
CA LEU A 35 2.38 -0.48 -4.38
C LEU A 35 3.39 0.67 -4.35
N ALA A 36 4.69 0.39 -4.56
CA ALA A 36 5.71 1.42 -4.64
C ALA A 36 5.51 2.35 -5.85
N GLU A 37 5.20 1.80 -7.03
CA GLU A 37 4.92 2.59 -8.22
C GLU A 37 3.66 3.42 -8.02
N TYR A 38 2.60 2.80 -7.50
CA TYR A 38 1.32 3.44 -7.26
C TYR A 38 1.45 4.63 -6.31
N ILE A 39 2.11 4.44 -5.16
CA ILE A 39 2.35 5.51 -4.20
C ILE A 39 3.11 6.67 -4.86
N ARG A 40 4.11 6.38 -5.68
CA ARG A 40 4.96 7.41 -6.29
C ARG A 40 4.29 8.17 -7.42
N SER A 41 3.45 7.50 -8.21
CA SER A 41 2.77 8.09 -9.37
C SER A 41 1.47 8.81 -8.98
N GLN A 42 0.71 8.24 -8.05
CA GLN A 42 -0.61 8.76 -7.66
C GLN A 42 -0.55 9.70 -6.45
N THR A 43 0.59 9.77 -5.74
CA THR A 43 0.73 10.61 -4.54
C THR A 43 2.03 11.41 -4.51
N HIS A 44 2.08 12.36 -3.56
CA HIS A 44 3.25 13.19 -3.31
C HIS A 44 4.29 12.53 -2.39
N VAL A 45 3.99 11.36 -1.81
CA VAL A 45 4.89 10.62 -0.91
C VAL A 45 6.10 10.13 -1.71
N LYS A 46 7.29 10.63 -1.37
CA LYS A 46 8.53 10.30 -2.09
C LYS A 46 9.47 9.46 -1.25
N SER A 47 9.17 9.17 0.01
CA SER A 47 10.01 8.32 0.86
C SER A 47 10.09 6.87 0.36
N VAL A 48 9.06 6.38 -0.33
CA VAL A 48 9.06 5.04 -0.94
C VAL A 48 9.86 5.09 -2.25
N LYS A 49 11.03 4.45 -2.28
CA LYS A 49 11.95 4.47 -3.43
C LYS A 49 11.93 3.14 -4.18
N ILE A 50 11.97 3.19 -5.50
CA ILE A 50 12.24 2.03 -6.35
C ILE A 50 13.70 2.12 -6.77
N SER A 51 14.56 1.30 -6.15
CA SER A 51 15.99 1.22 -6.47
C SER A 51 16.33 -0.11 -7.12
N CYS A 52 16.22 -1.22 -6.38
CA CYS A 52 16.53 -2.55 -6.94
C CYS A 52 15.34 -3.26 -7.62
N GLY A 53 14.09 -2.93 -7.28
CA GLY A 53 12.88 -3.58 -7.81
C GLY A 53 12.67 -5.05 -7.39
N SER A 54 13.67 -5.72 -6.81
CA SER A 54 13.64 -7.14 -6.45
C SER A 54 13.50 -7.40 -4.95
N GLY A 55 13.35 -6.34 -4.16
CA GLY A 55 13.21 -6.42 -2.70
C GLY A 55 14.51 -6.55 -1.90
N GLY A 56 15.68 -6.62 -2.53
CA GLY A 56 16.95 -6.80 -1.81
C GLY A 56 17.42 -5.57 -1.02
N CYS A 57 17.11 -4.36 -1.50
CA CYS A 57 17.65 -3.11 -0.90
C CYS A 57 16.80 -2.51 0.23
N GLY A 58 15.55 -2.92 0.40
CA GLY A 58 14.64 -2.35 1.41
C GLY A 58 14.24 -0.87 1.22
N ALA A 59 14.70 -0.16 0.17
CA ALA A 59 14.39 1.27 -0.02
C ALA A 59 12.90 1.58 -0.29
N CYS A 60 12.09 0.55 -0.58
CA CYS A 60 10.64 0.65 -0.77
C CYS A 60 9.84 0.14 0.43
N THR A 61 10.48 -0.06 1.59
CA THR A 61 9.82 -0.66 2.75
C THR A 61 8.71 0.24 3.28
N VAL A 62 7.55 -0.35 3.55
CA VAL A 62 6.40 0.28 4.22
C VAL A 62 5.85 -0.65 5.29
N LEU A 63 5.19 -0.08 6.29
CA LEU A 63 4.34 -0.85 7.20
C LEU A 63 2.96 -1.01 6.57
N LEU A 64 2.45 -2.24 6.56
CA LEU A 64 1.11 -2.60 6.12
C LEU A 64 0.35 -3.15 7.33
N GLN A 65 -0.75 -2.49 7.68
CA GLN A 65 -1.64 -2.91 8.76
C GLN A 65 -3.00 -3.29 8.19
N GLN A 66 -3.45 -4.51 8.49
CA GLN A 66 -4.73 -5.05 8.01
C GLN A 66 -5.25 -6.09 9.01
N HIS A 67 -6.57 -6.27 9.05
CA HIS A 67 -7.17 -7.31 9.87
C HIS A 67 -6.97 -8.68 9.20
N ASP A 68 -6.51 -9.65 9.98
CA ASP A 68 -6.46 -11.05 9.56
C ASP A 68 -7.89 -11.56 9.35
N PRO A 69 -8.27 -12.02 8.14
CA PRO A 69 -9.62 -12.51 7.89
C PRO A 69 -9.98 -13.77 8.69
N ALA A 70 -8.99 -14.56 9.13
CA ALA A 70 -9.23 -15.77 9.90
C ALA A 70 -9.38 -15.49 11.40
N THR A 71 -8.65 -14.51 11.93
CA THR A 71 -8.59 -14.25 13.39
C THR A 71 -9.21 -12.93 13.82
N GLY A 72 -9.51 -12.03 12.88
CA GLY A 72 -9.99 -10.67 13.13
C GLY A 72 -8.95 -9.77 13.82
N ARG A 73 -7.71 -10.24 14.01
CA ARG A 73 -6.67 -9.48 14.72
C ARG A 73 -5.99 -8.51 13.75
N LEU A 74 -5.66 -7.31 14.23
CA LEU A 74 -4.84 -6.38 13.48
C LEU A 74 -3.41 -6.93 13.33
N LEU A 75 -3.01 -7.22 12.10
CA LEU A 75 -1.64 -7.60 11.75
C LEU A 75 -0.89 -6.39 11.24
N THR A 76 0.34 -6.22 11.71
CA THR A 76 1.28 -5.20 11.19
C THR A 76 2.47 -5.91 10.62
N ARG A 77 2.80 -5.67 9.34
CA ARG A 77 3.96 -6.26 8.67
C ARG A 77 4.76 -5.22 7.92
N SER A 78 6.07 -5.35 7.96
CA SER A 78 6.98 -4.65 7.07
C SER A 78 7.01 -5.38 5.73
N VAL A 79 6.72 -4.67 4.64
CA VAL A 79 6.67 -5.27 3.29
C VAL A 79 7.47 -4.44 2.29
N ASN A 80 8.01 -5.12 1.28
CA ASN A 80 8.64 -4.48 0.14
C ASN A 80 7.55 -4.00 -0.82
N ALA A 81 7.26 -2.70 -0.85
CA ALA A 81 6.20 -2.16 -1.68
C ALA A 81 6.44 -2.38 -3.19
N CYS A 82 7.70 -2.54 -3.62
CA CYS A 82 8.00 -2.84 -5.03
C CYS A 82 7.61 -4.25 -5.47
N LEU A 83 7.42 -5.18 -4.53
CA LEU A 83 6.98 -6.55 -4.80
C LEU A 83 5.51 -6.78 -4.44
N THR A 84 4.86 -5.79 -3.82
CA THR A 84 3.48 -5.89 -3.36
C THR A 84 2.58 -5.29 -4.43
N PRO A 85 1.62 -6.02 -5.03
CA PRO A 85 0.62 -5.42 -5.91
C PRO A 85 -0.21 -4.38 -5.16
N ALA A 86 -0.52 -3.24 -5.77
CA ALA A 86 -1.26 -2.16 -5.11
C ALA A 86 -2.64 -2.61 -4.59
N PHE A 87 -3.29 -3.52 -5.31
CA PHE A 87 -4.60 -4.10 -4.93
C PHE A 87 -4.56 -4.91 -3.64
N MET A 88 -3.40 -5.42 -3.21
CA MET A 88 -3.29 -6.09 -1.92
C MET A 88 -3.37 -5.12 -0.73
N ALA A 89 -3.29 -3.81 -0.97
CA ALA A 89 -3.43 -2.79 0.05
C ALA A 89 -4.88 -2.34 0.27
N VAL A 90 -5.86 -2.82 -0.52
CA VAL A 90 -7.27 -2.44 -0.36
C VAL A 90 -7.69 -2.66 1.10
N GLY A 91 -8.26 -1.62 1.71
CA GLY A 91 -8.71 -1.64 3.11
C GLY A 91 -7.59 -1.64 4.16
N ALA A 92 -6.32 -1.58 3.75
CA ALA A 92 -5.17 -1.57 4.66
C ALA A 92 -4.73 -0.14 5.01
N GLN A 93 -4.10 0.00 6.18
CA GLN A 93 -3.32 1.18 6.54
C GLN A 93 -1.86 0.95 6.14
N VAL A 94 -1.38 1.78 5.22
CA VAL A 94 0.01 1.85 4.78
C VAL A 94 0.69 3.03 5.46
N THR A 95 1.85 2.78 6.07
CA THR A 95 2.68 3.82 6.67
C THR A 95 4.07 3.79 6.03
N SER A 96 4.45 4.90 5.39
CA SER A 96 5.79 5.10 4.84
C SER A 96 6.72 5.74 5.86
N ALA A 97 8.02 5.82 5.55
CA ALA A 97 8.97 6.54 6.41
C ALA A 97 8.58 8.01 6.66
N GLU A 98 7.97 8.69 5.68
CA GLU A 98 7.40 10.05 5.86
C GLU A 98 6.27 10.07 6.89
N GLY A 99 5.40 9.05 6.94
CA GLY A 99 4.32 8.96 7.92
C GLY A 99 4.80 8.57 9.32
N LEU A 100 5.90 7.83 9.40
CA LEU A 100 6.55 7.46 10.65
C LEU A 100 7.24 8.62 11.35
N ALA A 101 7.78 9.59 10.60
CA ALA A 101 8.42 10.78 11.15
C ALA A 101 7.45 11.74 11.86
N SER A 102 6.13 11.49 11.78
CA SER A 102 5.08 12.27 12.45
C SER A 102 4.31 11.38 13.41
N ASP A 103 4.97 10.85 14.45
CA ASP A 103 4.23 10.30 15.59
C ASP A 103 3.63 11.43 16.44
N SER A 104 2.60 11.11 17.21
CA SER A 104 1.90 12.06 18.09
C SER A 104 2.76 12.56 19.27
N GLN A 105 4.02 12.13 19.37
CA GLN A 105 4.96 12.47 20.45
C GLN A 105 6.23 13.18 19.96
N GLY A 106 6.36 13.44 18.65
CA GLY A 106 7.47 14.18 18.06
C GLY A 106 8.81 13.45 18.10
N GLN A 107 8.85 12.13 18.27
CA GLN A 107 10.11 11.37 18.26
C GLN A 107 10.42 10.85 16.84
N PRO A 108 11.61 11.15 16.28
CA PRO A 108 12.01 10.58 15.00
C PRO A 108 12.30 9.09 15.18
N VAL A 109 11.42 8.25 14.63
CA VAL A 109 11.63 6.78 14.58
C VAL A 109 12.53 6.36 13.41
N VAL A 110 12.80 7.29 12.48
CA VAL A 110 13.75 7.13 11.38
C VAL A 110 14.86 8.16 11.60
N ALA A 111 16.02 7.68 12.05
CA ALA A 111 17.25 8.45 12.23
C ALA A 111 18.29 8.05 11.17
#